data_AF-A0A382PLW2-F1
#
_entry.id   AF-A0A382PLW2-F1
#
_cell.length_a   1.000
_cell.length_b   1.000
_cell.length_c   1.000
_cell.angle_alpha   90.00
_cell.angle_beta   90.00
_cell.angle_gamma   90.00
#
_symmetry.space_group_name_H-M   'P 1'
#
loop_
_entity.id
_entity.type
_entity.pdbx_description
1 polymer ?
#
loop_
_entity_poly.entity_id
_entity_poly.type
_entity_poly.pdbx_seq_one_letter_code
_entity_poly.pdbx_strand_id
1 'polypeptide(L)'
;MAGPLEGELLEAVDEAIEAVGNELGALMQDPATTIEIRNGSPKGSVGPFRIWAFEFDGHIPVQPETPAGVKIRGQDPVEATLMHVGDFELLLGVREELGESVPAAKLSFEPWFIYRELRLRLQEFSETDVDSTLART
;
A
#
# COMPACT_ATOMS: atom_id res chain seq x y z
N MET A 1 4.72 -26.38 -24.82
CA MET A 1 5.84 -25.71 -25.48
C MET A 1 5.36 -24.30 -25.75
N ALA A 2 5.62 -23.38 -24.82
CA ALA A 2 5.23 -21.99 -24.98
C ALA A 2 5.90 -21.43 -26.24
N GLY A 3 5.17 -20.66 -27.04
CA GLY A 3 5.70 -20.04 -28.25
C GLY A 3 6.76 -18.98 -27.91
N PRO A 4 7.69 -18.65 -28.83
CA PRO A 4 8.73 -17.65 -28.58
C PRO A 4 8.17 -16.27 -28.16
N LEU A 5 6.96 -15.91 -28.63
CA LEU A 5 6.25 -14.68 -28.24
C LEU A 5 5.67 -14.71 -26.82
N GLU A 6 5.30 -15.90 -26.31
CA GLU A 6 4.77 -16.04 -24.94
C GLU A 6 5.90 -15.88 -23.91
N GLY A 7 7.11 -16.35 -24.24
CA GLY A 7 8.30 -16.14 -23.41
C GLY A 7 8.71 -14.67 -23.30
N GLU A 8 8.77 -13.96 -24.44
CA GLU A 8 9.10 -12.52 -24.47
C GLU A 8 8.05 -11.65 -23.74
N LEU A 9 6.77 -12.04 -23.81
CA LEU A 9 5.69 -11.34 -23.12
C LEU A 9 5.78 -11.52 -21.60
N LEU A 10 6.07 -12.73 -21.12
CA LEU A 10 6.24 -13.01 -19.68
C LEU A 10 7.44 -12.27 -19.10
N GLU A 11 8.56 -12.24 -19.83
CA GLU A 11 9.76 -11.48 -19.42
C GLU A 11 9.46 -9.97 -19.29
N ALA A 12 8.73 -9.40 -20.26
CA ALA A 12 8.32 -7.99 -20.20
C ALA A 12 7.36 -7.68 -19.04
N VAL A 13 6.48 -8.63 -18.67
CA VAL A 13 5.57 -8.49 -17.53
C VAL A 13 6.33 -8.57 -16.20
N ASP A 14 7.30 -9.47 -16.08
CA ASP A 14 8.15 -9.58 -14.90
C ASP A 14 8.99 -8.30 -14.67
N GLU A 15 9.60 -7.77 -15.73
CA GLU A 15 10.30 -6.47 -15.67
C GLU A 15 9.37 -5.32 -15.24
N ALA A 16 8.13 -5.31 -15.75
CA ALA A 16 7.14 -4.30 -15.35
C ALA A 16 6.71 -4.45 -13.88
N ILE A 17 6.54 -5.67 -13.38
CA ILE A 17 6.23 -5.94 -11.96
C ILE A 17 7.35 -5.41 -11.06
N GLU A 18 8.61 -5.66 -11.43
CA GLU A 18 9.77 -5.19 -10.67
C GLU A 18 9.88 -3.66 -10.70
N ALA A 19 9.74 -3.03 -11.88
CA ALA A 19 9.79 -1.59 -12.03
C ALA A 19 8.72 -0.88 -11.19
N VAL A 20 7.47 -1.38 -11.24
CA VAL A 20 6.37 -0.84 -10.42
C VAL A 20 6.63 -1.05 -8.94
N GLY A 21 7.21 -2.20 -8.54
CA GLY A 21 7.63 -2.46 -7.16
C GLY A 21 8.66 -1.44 -6.63
N ASN A 22 9.62 -1.07 -7.47
CA ASN A 22 10.65 -0.08 -7.13
C ASN A 22 10.06 1.34 -7.01
N GLU A 23 9.18 1.73 -7.93
CA GLU A 23 8.47 3.02 -7.88
C GLU A 23 7.59 3.14 -6.63
N LEU A 24 6.87 2.07 -6.27
CA LEU A 24 6.09 1.98 -5.03
C LEU A 24 6.96 2.26 -3.80
N GLY A 25 8.11 1.60 -3.71
CA GLY A 25 9.04 1.79 -2.59
C GLY A 25 9.55 3.24 -2.48
N ALA A 26 9.77 3.91 -3.61
CA ALA A 26 10.21 5.30 -3.65
C ALA A 26 9.10 6.28 -3.25
N LEU A 27 7.88 6.12 -3.77
CA LEU A 27 6.73 6.97 -3.45
C LEU A 27 6.34 6.90 -1.96
N MET A 28 6.42 5.71 -1.36
CA MET A 28 6.19 5.54 0.08
C MET A 28 7.27 6.20 0.95
N GLN A 29 8.37 6.66 0.36
CA GLN A 29 9.45 7.37 1.04
C GLN A 29 9.54 8.86 0.68
N ASP A 30 8.70 9.36 -0.23
CA ASP A 30 8.75 10.77 -0.64
C ASP A 30 8.36 11.70 0.53
N PRO A 31 9.28 12.53 1.04
CA PRO A 31 9.04 13.41 2.17
C PRO A 31 8.09 14.58 1.86
N ALA A 32 7.78 14.89 0.59
CA ALA A 32 6.97 16.04 0.22
C ALA A 32 5.48 15.91 0.61
N THR A 33 4.99 14.68 0.79
CA THR A 33 3.57 14.33 1.04
C THR A 33 3.38 13.50 2.31
N THR A 34 4.41 13.41 3.15
CA THR A 34 4.41 12.58 4.35
C THR A 34 4.11 13.39 5.61
N ILE A 35 3.14 12.96 6.41
CA ILE A 35 2.75 13.56 7.70
C ILE A 35 3.38 12.75 8.83
N GLU A 36 3.96 13.43 9.83
CA GLU A 36 4.44 12.77 11.05
C GLU A 36 3.28 12.47 12.00
N ILE A 37 3.21 11.22 12.45
CA ILE A 37 2.19 10.73 13.38
C ILE A 37 2.88 10.10 14.59
N ARG A 38 2.32 10.29 15.79
CA ARG A 38 2.99 9.98 17.07
C ARG A 38 2.05 9.30 18.05
N ASN A 39 2.62 8.73 19.11
CA ASN A 39 1.90 8.14 20.24
C ASN A 39 0.84 7.10 19.81
N GLY A 40 1.20 6.30 18.80
CA GLY A 40 0.37 5.25 18.24
C GLY A 40 -0.03 4.22 19.29
N SER A 41 -1.34 4.02 19.44
CA SER A 41 -1.89 3.04 20.37
C SER A 41 -3.05 2.24 19.76
N PRO A 42 -3.14 0.92 20.04
CA PRO A 42 -4.25 0.11 19.58
C PRO A 42 -5.54 0.50 20.32
N LYS A 43 -6.66 0.62 19.59
CA LYS A 43 -7.98 0.96 20.14
C LYS A 43 -8.99 -0.19 20.05
N GLY A 44 -8.70 -1.20 19.25
CA GLY A 44 -9.57 -2.36 19.07
C GLY A 44 -9.51 -2.87 17.63
N SER A 45 -10.59 -3.48 17.17
CA SER A 45 -10.71 -3.99 15.81
C SER A 45 -12.12 -3.78 15.25
N VAL A 46 -12.21 -3.63 13.93
CA VAL A 46 -13.46 -3.59 13.17
C VAL A 46 -13.29 -4.47 11.94
N GLY A 47 -14.00 -5.60 11.91
CA GLY A 47 -13.84 -6.59 10.85
C GLY A 47 -12.39 -7.10 10.76
N PRO A 48 -11.74 -7.07 9.57
CA PRO A 48 -10.35 -7.51 9.41
C PRO A 48 -9.32 -6.45 9.83
N PHE A 49 -9.75 -5.25 10.24
CA PHE A 49 -8.86 -4.14 10.56
C PHE A 49 -8.64 -4.01 12.06
N ARG A 50 -7.39 -3.88 12.47
CA ARG A 50 -6.97 -3.40 13.77
C ARG A 50 -6.93 -1.88 13.74
N ILE A 51 -7.61 -1.26 14.70
CA ILE A 51 -7.74 0.19 14.77
C ILE A 51 -6.65 0.76 15.66
N TRP A 52 -5.92 1.72 15.11
CA TRP A 52 -4.85 2.44 15.78
C TRP A 52 -5.18 3.91 15.82
N ALA A 53 -4.99 4.55 16.97
CA ALA A 53 -5.05 6.00 17.08
C ALA A 53 -3.65 6.58 17.10
N PHE A 54 -3.48 7.71 16.43
CA PHE A 54 -2.25 8.47 16.40
C PHE A 54 -2.55 9.95 16.59
N GLU A 55 -1.63 10.63 17.25
CA GLU A 55 -1.59 12.09 17.31
C GLU A 55 -0.86 12.64 16.09
N PHE A 56 -1.27 13.81 15.61
CA PHE A 56 -0.62 14.50 14.52
C PHE A 56 -0.73 16.02 14.71
N ASP A 57 0.17 16.76 14.08
CA ASP A 57 0.06 18.22 14.02
C ASP A 57 -0.38 18.67 12.63
N GLY A 58 -1.29 19.65 12.59
CA GLY A 58 -1.68 20.32 11.35
C GLY A 58 -2.99 19.80 10.76
N HIS A 59 -3.05 19.73 9.43
CA HIS A 59 -4.27 19.38 8.71
C HIS A 59 -4.01 18.21 7.76
N ILE A 60 -4.92 17.24 7.77
CA ILE A 60 -4.91 16.12 6.82
C ILE A 60 -5.76 16.51 5.61
N PRO A 61 -5.17 16.64 4.41
CA PRO A 61 -5.84 17.17 3.22
C PRO A 61 -6.73 16.12 2.51
N VAL A 62 -7.10 15.03 3.18
CA VAL A 62 -7.85 13.90 2.60
C VAL A 62 -9.00 13.47 3.51
N GLN A 63 -9.99 12.81 2.92
CA GLN A 63 -11.18 12.34 3.63
C GLN A 63 -10.96 10.94 4.24
N PRO A 64 -11.76 10.54 5.24
CA PRO A 64 -11.84 9.14 5.66
C PRO A 64 -12.08 8.18 4.48
N GLU A 65 -11.77 6.91 4.71
CA GLU A 65 -11.74 5.82 3.72
C GLU A 65 -10.64 5.96 2.65
N THR A 66 -9.74 6.95 2.79
CA THR A 66 -8.57 7.08 1.91
C THR A 66 -7.50 6.04 2.26
N PRO A 67 -7.01 5.25 1.29
CA PRO A 67 -5.85 4.39 1.47
C PRO A 67 -4.60 5.18 1.86
N ALA A 68 -3.79 4.62 2.78
CA ALA A 68 -2.62 5.29 3.31
C ALA A 68 -1.49 4.29 3.66
N GLY A 69 -0.25 4.74 3.59
CA GLY A 69 0.92 3.97 4.00
C GLY A 69 1.46 4.47 5.32
N VAL A 70 1.76 3.55 6.25
CA VAL A 70 2.40 3.84 7.54
C VAL A 70 3.83 3.30 7.52
N LYS A 71 4.81 4.19 7.63
CA LYS A 71 6.23 3.81 7.74
C LYS A 71 6.72 3.98 9.17
N ILE A 72 7.00 2.85 9.82
CA ILE A 72 7.69 2.78 11.12
C ILE A 72 9.19 2.62 10.88
N ARG A 73 10.02 3.32 11.65
CA ARG A 73 11.48 3.25 11.50
C ARG A 73 11.98 1.82 11.73
N GLY A 74 12.72 1.28 10.76
CA GLY A 74 13.30 -0.07 10.84
C GLY A 74 12.34 -1.20 10.50
N GLN A 75 11.13 -0.90 10.04
CA GLN A 75 10.15 -1.86 9.53
C GLN A 75 9.83 -1.54 8.07
N ASP A 76 9.28 -2.51 7.36
CA ASP A 76 8.70 -2.25 6.04
C ASP A 76 7.44 -1.36 6.16
N PRO A 77 7.11 -0.59 5.11
CA PRO A 77 5.88 0.19 5.10
C PRO A 77 4.67 -0.73 5.23
N VAL A 78 3.69 -0.33 6.04
CA VAL A 78 2.46 -1.09 6.29
C VAL A 78 1.27 -0.38 5.68
N GLU A 79 0.35 -1.16 5.12
CA GLU A 79 -0.89 -0.63 4.56
C GLU A 79 -1.90 -0.24 5.63
N ALA A 80 -2.51 0.91 5.43
CA ALA A 80 -3.53 1.46 6.30
C ALA A 80 -4.68 2.05 5.49
N THR A 81 -5.81 2.22 6.16
CA THR A 81 -6.92 3.04 5.69
C THR A 81 -7.17 4.13 6.72
N LEU A 82 -7.29 5.37 6.28
CA LEU A 82 -7.68 6.47 7.15
C LEU A 82 -9.15 6.31 7.53
N MET A 83 -9.46 5.93 8.77
CA MET A 83 -10.83 5.65 9.20
C MET A 83 -11.52 6.91 9.75
N HIS A 84 -10.76 7.80 10.37
CA HIS A 84 -11.26 9.02 10.96
C HIS A 84 -10.15 10.08 11.09
N VAL A 85 -10.53 11.35 10.98
CA VAL A 85 -9.68 12.51 11.25
C VAL A 85 -10.43 13.42 12.23
N GLY A 86 -9.91 13.54 13.45
CA GLY A 86 -10.27 14.59 14.40
C GLY A 86 -9.28 15.75 14.35
N ASP A 87 -9.41 16.69 15.30
CA ASP A 87 -8.58 17.90 15.32
C ASP A 87 -7.11 17.64 15.74
N PHE A 88 -6.85 16.61 16.55
CA PHE A 88 -5.52 16.27 17.07
C PHE A 88 -5.22 14.76 17.04
N GLU A 89 -6.20 13.94 16.67
CA GLU A 89 -6.09 12.49 16.64
C GLU A 89 -6.69 11.99 15.34
N LEU A 90 -6.05 10.98 14.75
CA LEU A 90 -6.56 10.24 13.60
C LEU A 90 -6.68 8.76 13.95
N LEU A 91 -7.58 8.07 13.27
CA LEU A 91 -7.72 6.62 13.38
C LEU A 91 -7.31 5.96 12.07
N LEU A 92 -6.42 4.98 12.15
CA LEU A 92 -6.02 4.13 11.04
C LEU A 92 -6.52 2.71 11.24
N GLY A 93 -7.07 2.13 10.19
CA GLY A 93 -7.36 0.71 10.09
C GLY A 93 -6.20 0.01 9.41
N VAL A 94 -5.56 -0.93 10.10
CA VAL A 94 -4.39 -1.68 9.60
C VAL A 94 -4.68 -3.17 9.72
N ARG A 95 -4.32 -3.96 8.71
CA ARG A 95 -4.51 -5.43 8.77
C ARG A 95 -3.41 -6.15 9.52
N GLU A 96 -2.20 -5.59 9.45
CA GLU A 96 -0.99 -6.14 10.08
C GLU A 96 -0.87 -5.74 11.56
N GLU A 97 0.05 -6.36 12.29
CA GLU A 97 0.36 -6.02 13.69
C GLU A 97 1.47 -4.96 13.71
N LEU A 98 1.24 -3.81 14.35
CA LEU A 98 2.27 -2.76 14.45
C LEU A 98 3.10 -2.86 15.75
N GLY A 99 2.74 -3.78 16.65
CA GLY A 99 3.32 -3.95 17.99
C GLY A 99 2.36 -3.49 19.09
N GLU A 100 2.88 -3.28 20.30
CA GLU A 100 2.08 -2.83 21.44
C GLU A 100 1.88 -1.31 21.47
N SER A 101 2.85 -0.56 20.93
CA SER A 101 2.79 0.90 20.76
C SER A 101 3.72 1.33 19.64
N VAL A 102 3.41 2.46 19.01
CA VAL A 102 4.22 3.05 17.94
C VAL A 102 4.56 4.50 18.33
N PRO A 103 5.76 4.77 18.87
CA PRO A 103 6.11 6.10 19.36
C PRO A 103 6.03 7.19 18.27
N ALA A 104 6.51 6.87 17.06
CA ALA A 104 6.50 7.75 15.91
C ALA A 104 6.47 6.94 14.61
N ALA A 105 5.73 7.45 13.63
CA ALA A 105 5.67 6.92 12.28
C ALA A 105 5.42 8.04 11.27
N LYS A 106 5.49 7.66 9.99
CA LYS A 106 5.24 8.53 8.85
C LYS A 106 4.02 8.04 8.09
N LEU A 107 3.05 8.92 7.85
CA LEU A 107 1.81 8.66 7.13
C LEU A 107 1.88 9.25 5.72
N SER A 108 1.58 8.46 4.70
CA SER A 108 1.53 8.90 3.30
C SER A 108 0.19 8.55 2.68
N PHE A 109 -0.38 9.46 1.89
CA PHE A 109 -1.61 9.26 1.12
C PHE A 109 -1.36 9.19 -0.40
N GLU A 110 -0.09 9.16 -0.78
CA GLU A 110 0.36 9.02 -2.16
C GLU A 110 -0.41 7.90 -2.87
N PRO A 111 -0.68 8.00 -4.18
CA PRO A 111 -1.46 7.02 -4.94
C PRO A 111 -0.69 5.70 -5.17
N TRP A 112 0.20 5.31 -4.26
CA TRP A 112 0.90 4.03 -4.27
C TRP A 112 -0.10 2.87 -4.37
N PHE A 113 -1.33 3.01 -3.84
CA PHE A 113 -2.37 2.00 -4.01
C PHE A 113 -2.72 1.73 -5.51
N ILE A 114 -2.61 2.73 -6.39
CA ILE A 114 -2.85 2.57 -7.84
C ILE A 114 -1.75 1.72 -8.46
N TYR A 115 -0.49 2.05 -8.16
CA TYR A 115 0.66 1.30 -8.63
C TYR A 115 0.67 -0.13 -8.08
N ARG A 116 0.19 -0.33 -6.85
CA ARG A 116 0.00 -1.65 -6.27
C ARG A 116 -1.08 -2.44 -7.00
N GLU A 117 -2.24 -1.85 -7.25
CA GLU A 117 -3.30 -2.54 -8.00
C GLU A 117 -2.87 -2.88 -9.42
N LEU A 118 -2.08 -1.99 -10.05
CA LEU A 118 -1.45 -2.30 -11.31
C LEU A 118 -0.51 -3.51 -11.19
N ARG A 119 0.36 -3.54 -10.16
CA ARG A 119 1.27 -4.67 -9.91
C ARG A 119 0.51 -5.98 -9.66
N LEU A 120 -0.53 -5.97 -8.83
CA LEU A 120 -1.35 -7.15 -8.54
C LEU A 120 -1.98 -7.70 -9.82
N ARG A 121 -2.55 -6.85 -10.67
CA ARG A 121 -3.10 -7.25 -11.96
C ARG A 121 -2.04 -7.82 -12.91
N LEU A 122 -0.83 -7.26 -12.90
CA LEU A 122 0.29 -7.79 -13.68
C LEU A 122 0.74 -9.16 -13.16
N GLN A 123 0.78 -9.35 -11.84
CA GLN A 123 1.09 -10.64 -11.21
C GLN A 123 0.02 -11.69 -11.54
N GLU A 124 -1.27 -11.35 -11.40
CA GLU A 124 -2.37 -12.23 -11.81
C GLU A 124 -2.27 -12.61 -13.30
N PHE A 125 -1.87 -11.67 -14.15
CA PHE A 125 -1.63 -11.93 -15.57
C PHE A 125 -0.45 -12.89 -15.81
N SER A 126 0.64 -12.77 -15.05
CA SER A 126 1.78 -13.71 -15.13
C SER A 126 1.47 -15.10 -14.58
N GLU A 127 0.58 -15.20 -13.58
CA GLU A 127 0.21 -16.47 -12.94
C GLU A 127 -0.92 -17.20 -13.68
N THR A 128 -1.72 -16.48 -14.46
CA THR A 128 -2.74 -17.07 -15.33
C THR A 128 -2.05 -17.66 -16.55
N ASP A 129 -2.01 -18.99 -16.65
CA ASP A 129 -1.63 -19.71 -17.86
C ASP A 129 -2.41 -19.10 -19.02
N VAL A 130 -1.73 -18.39 -19.92
CA VAL A 130 -2.36 -17.67 -21.03
C VAL A 130 -3.04 -18.73 -21.88
N ASP A 131 -4.35 -18.91 -21.67
CA ASP A 131 -5.15 -19.87 -22.39
C ASP A 131 -5.17 -19.42 -23.86
N SER A 132 -4.26 -20.00 -24.64
CA SER A 132 -4.00 -19.75 -26.06
C SER A 132 -5.21 -20.05 -26.97
N THR A 133 -6.37 -20.33 -26.40
CA THR A 133 -7.63 -20.60 -27.09
C THR A 133 -8.30 -19.34 -27.67
N LEU A 134 -7.94 -18.12 -27.25
CA LEU A 134 -8.53 -16.88 -27.80
C LEU A 134 -7.95 -16.41 -29.14
N ALA A 135 -6.98 -17.12 -29.73
CA ALA A 135 -6.41 -16.80 -31.04
C ALA A 135 -7.18 -17.41 -32.25
N ARG A 136 -8.38 -17.96 -32.05
CA ARG A 136 -9.27 -18.42 -33.14
C ARG A 136 -10.71 -18.01 -32.91
N THR A 137 -11.08 -16.81 -33.35
CA THR A 137 -12.45 -16.54 -33.83
C THR A 137 -12.36 -15.57 -35.00
#